data_AF-V9HLS9-F1
#
_entry.id   AF-V9HLS9-F1
#
_cell.length_a   1.000
_cell.length_b   1.000
_cell.length_c   1.000
_cell.angle_alpha   90.00
_cell.angle_beta   90.00
_cell.angle_gamma   90.00
#
_symmetry.space_group_name_H-M   'P 1'
#
loop_
_entity.id
_entity.type
_entity.pdbx_description
1 polymer ?
#
loop_
_entity_poly.entity_id
_entity_poly.type
_entity_poly.pdbx_seq_one_letter_code
_entity_poly.pdbx_strand_id
1 'polypeptide(L)'
;MNNTVQYANKTLWEMFGHPEDWELYVYSIPLEIDFVRPPTIHDLRSKEYSEIHRYLNDNKVIYAINLFKNILFTYGLEYPIDVRILLDFKHKYKNETISLVNDGYTLAFYVERNIDGQIEKLPAIVVSDEQYNVLKQLFSN
;
A
#
# COMPACT_ATOMS: atom_id res chain seq x y z
N MET A 1 11.69 1.45 -27.69
CA MET A 1 11.76 2.72 -26.94
C MET A 1 11.50 2.38 -25.48
N ASN A 2 12.51 2.48 -24.62
CA ASN A 2 12.36 2.27 -23.19
C ASN A 2 11.57 3.44 -22.61
N ASN A 3 10.25 3.25 -22.48
CA ASN A 3 9.43 4.07 -21.60
C ASN A 3 9.76 3.67 -20.16
N THR A 4 10.98 3.97 -19.72
CA THR A 4 11.26 4.17 -18.30
C THR A 4 10.56 5.48 -17.95
N VAL A 5 9.25 5.38 -17.73
CA VAL A 5 8.46 6.52 -17.29
C VAL A 5 9.12 7.03 -16.02
N GLN A 6 9.42 8.31 -16.07
CA GLN A 6 10.14 9.07 -15.06
C GLN A 6 9.23 9.27 -13.84
N TYR A 7 8.88 8.18 -13.12
CA TYR A 7 8.14 8.26 -11.85
C TYR A 7 9.01 8.78 -10.70
N ALA A 8 10.30 9.01 -10.94
CA ALA A 8 11.26 9.52 -9.96
C ALA A 8 10.83 10.84 -9.29
N ASN A 9 9.82 11.54 -9.81
CA ASN A 9 9.41 12.86 -9.32
C ASN A 9 7.96 12.99 -8.86
N LYS A 10 7.14 11.92 -8.84
CA LYS A 10 5.77 12.01 -8.30
C LYS A 10 5.66 11.25 -6.98
N THR A 11 5.39 11.96 -5.90
CA THR A 11 4.99 11.41 -4.60
C THR A 11 3.64 10.70 -4.70
N LEU A 12 3.35 9.75 -3.78
CA LEU A 12 2.00 9.16 -3.66
C LEU A 12 0.93 10.25 -3.52
N TRP A 13 1.24 11.32 -2.78
CA TRP A 13 0.35 12.47 -2.61
C TRP A 13 -0.12 13.07 -3.94
N GLU A 14 0.80 13.26 -4.88
CA GLU A 14 0.46 13.79 -6.22
C GLU A 14 -0.35 12.80 -7.05
N MET A 15 -0.29 11.51 -6.74
CA MET A 15 -1.13 10.49 -7.38
C MET A 15 -2.54 10.48 -6.80
N PHE A 16 -2.69 10.70 -5.50
CA PHE A 16 -3.99 10.81 -4.84
C PHE A 16 -4.73 12.09 -5.22
N GLY A 17 -4.01 13.20 -5.41
CA GLY A 17 -4.59 14.51 -5.75
C GLY A 17 -5.44 15.08 -4.61
N HIS A 18 -6.68 14.59 -4.50
CA HIS A 18 -7.68 14.91 -3.48
C HIS A 18 -7.91 13.68 -2.58
N PRO A 19 -7.21 13.56 -1.43
CA PRO A 19 -7.34 12.42 -0.53
C PRO A 19 -8.79 12.09 -0.09
N GLU A 20 -9.64 13.10 0.01
CA GLU A 20 -11.07 12.99 0.33
C GLU A 20 -11.87 12.19 -0.70
N ASP A 21 -11.38 12.07 -1.93
CA ASP A 21 -12.00 11.29 -2.99
C ASP A 21 -11.69 9.80 -2.90
N TRP A 22 -10.92 9.37 -1.90
CA TRP A 22 -10.48 8.00 -1.75
C TRP A 22 -11.12 7.33 -0.53
N GLU A 23 -11.37 6.04 -0.68
CA GLU A 23 -11.71 5.11 0.38
C GLU A 23 -10.48 4.26 0.66
N LEU A 24 -10.23 3.91 1.92
CA LEU A 24 -9.13 3.02 2.29
C LEU A 24 -9.68 1.75 2.92
N TYR A 25 -9.34 0.64 2.28
CA TYR A 25 -9.55 -0.70 2.80
C TYR A 25 -8.21 -1.25 3.27
N VAL A 26 -8.16 -1.72 4.51
CA VAL A 26 -6.95 -2.29 5.10
C VAL A 26 -7.16 -3.77 5.31
N TYR A 27 -6.13 -4.54 4.97
CA TYR A 27 -6.07 -5.98 5.18
C TYR A 27 -4.81 -6.30 5.99
N SER A 28 -5.03 -6.91 7.16
CA SER A 28 -3.96 -7.49 7.99
C SER A 28 -3.91 -8.99 7.74
N ILE A 29 -2.72 -9.51 7.49
CA ILE A 29 -2.52 -10.89 7.02
C ILE A 29 -1.40 -11.52 7.86
N PRO A 30 -1.67 -12.62 8.60
CA PRO A 30 -0.66 -13.29 9.40
C PRO A 30 0.54 -13.74 8.57
N LEU A 31 1.73 -13.70 9.17
CA LEU A 31 2.94 -14.26 8.55
C LEU A 31 2.88 -15.77 8.37
N GLU A 32 2.11 -16.46 9.21
CA GLU A 32 1.91 -17.91 9.22
C GLU A 32 1.30 -18.43 7.91
N ILE A 33 0.66 -17.55 7.13
CA ILE A 33 0.18 -17.86 5.79
C ILE A 33 1.39 -17.92 4.86
N ASP A 34 1.83 -19.13 4.53
CA ASP A 34 3.05 -19.30 3.75
C ASP A 34 2.83 -18.88 2.29
N PHE A 35 3.67 -17.96 1.81
CA PHE A 35 3.74 -17.60 0.40
C PHE A 35 5.11 -18.02 -0.14
N VAL A 36 5.10 -18.89 -1.15
CA VAL A 36 6.30 -19.40 -1.83
C VAL A 36 7.14 -18.29 -2.49
N ARG A 37 6.60 -17.07 -2.59
CA ARG A 37 7.17 -15.87 -3.20
C ARG A 37 6.61 -14.63 -2.48
N PRO A 38 7.20 -13.43 -2.62
CA PRO A 38 6.58 -12.20 -2.14
C PRO A 38 5.11 -12.14 -2.61
N PRO A 39 4.15 -11.93 -1.70
CA PRO A 39 2.74 -12.00 -2.03
C PRO A 39 2.37 -10.89 -3.03
N THR A 40 1.59 -11.24 -4.04
CA THR A 40 1.02 -10.23 -4.94
C THR A 40 -0.25 -9.62 -4.34
N ILE A 41 -0.64 -8.42 -4.80
CA ILE A 41 -1.94 -7.82 -4.42
C ILE A 41 -3.09 -8.78 -4.70
N HIS A 42 -3.02 -9.52 -5.82
CA HIS A 42 -4.03 -10.52 -6.13
C HIS A 42 -4.03 -11.68 -5.13
N ASP A 43 -2.86 -12.16 -4.71
CA ASP A 43 -2.75 -13.22 -3.69
C ASP A 43 -3.39 -12.77 -2.36
N LEU A 44 -3.19 -11.50 -1.98
CA LEU A 44 -3.72 -10.93 -0.73
C LEU A 44 -5.23 -10.58 -0.81
N ARG A 45 -5.75 -10.25 -2.00
CA ARG A 45 -7.19 -9.98 -2.22
C ARG A 45 -8.03 -11.25 -2.41
N SER A 46 -7.47 -12.32 -2.95
CA SER A 46 -8.23 -13.46 -3.53
C SER A 46 -8.56 -14.59 -2.56
N LYS A 47 -8.02 -14.57 -1.35
CA LYS A 47 -8.27 -15.60 -0.36
C LYS A 47 -8.97 -14.99 0.84
N GLU A 48 -9.84 -15.79 1.49
CA GLU A 48 -10.47 -15.55 2.80
C GLU A 48 -9.45 -15.38 3.95
N TYR A 49 -8.20 -15.02 3.64
CA TYR A 49 -7.06 -14.75 4.52
C TYR A 49 -7.06 -13.33 5.10
N SER A 50 -8.04 -12.52 4.77
CA SER A 50 -8.25 -11.21 5.38
C SER A 50 -8.85 -11.37 6.77
N GLU A 51 -8.04 -11.80 7.73
CA GLU A 51 -8.49 -11.95 9.13
C GLU A 51 -9.05 -10.63 9.68
N ILE A 52 -8.59 -9.48 9.17
CA ILE A 52 -9.18 -8.17 9.45
C ILE A 52 -9.23 -7.35 8.16
N HIS A 53 -10.42 -7.26 7.58
CA HIS A 53 -10.77 -6.25 6.58
C HIS A 53 -11.42 -5.05 7.28
N ARG A 54 -10.85 -3.85 7.12
CA ARG A 54 -11.38 -2.64 7.73
C ARG A 54 -11.49 -1.49 6.74
N TYR A 55 -12.70 -0.95 6.65
CA TYR A 55 -12.93 0.37 6.07
C TYR A 55 -12.54 1.47 7.05
N LEU A 56 -11.72 2.42 6.61
CA LEU A 56 -11.35 3.59 7.38
C LEU A 56 -12.13 4.82 6.91
N ASN A 57 -12.53 5.68 7.85
CA ASN A 57 -13.22 6.94 7.55
C ASN A 57 -12.28 7.97 6.89
N ASP A 58 -12.85 9.02 6.30
CA ASP A 58 -12.12 10.03 5.52
C ASP A 58 -10.91 10.63 6.28
N ASN A 59 -11.06 10.93 7.58
CA ASN A 59 -9.96 11.47 8.39
C ASN A 59 -8.77 10.50 8.49
N LYS A 60 -9.04 9.20 8.65
CA LYS A 60 -7.99 8.18 8.71
C LYS A 60 -7.39 7.91 7.33
N VAL A 61 -8.16 8.04 6.25
CA VAL A 61 -7.65 7.99 4.86
C VAL A 61 -6.65 9.11 4.63
N ILE A 62 -7.03 10.36 4.95
CA ILE A 62 -6.17 11.54 4.81
C ILE A 62 -4.89 11.39 5.64
N TYR A 63 -5.02 10.89 6.87
CA TYR A 63 -3.86 10.62 7.73
C TYR A 63 -2.90 9.60 7.11
N ALA A 64 -3.42 8.47 6.62
CA ALA A 64 -2.60 7.44 5.97
C ALA A 64 -1.90 7.98 4.72
N ILE A 65 -2.61 8.72 3.86
CA ILE A 65 -2.03 9.33 2.66
C ILE A 65 -0.93 10.34 3.02
N ASN A 66 -1.12 11.13 4.07
CA ASN A 66 -0.10 12.06 4.56
C ASN A 66 1.14 11.36 5.12
N LEU A 67 1.01 10.17 5.71
CA LEU A 67 2.15 9.39 6.20
C LEU A 67 3.12 9.03 5.07
N PHE A 68 2.61 8.81 3.86
CA PHE A 68 3.43 8.50 2.68
C PHE A 68 3.83 9.73 1.85
N LYS A 69 3.31 10.93 2.17
CA LYS A 69 3.46 12.16 1.37
C LYS A 69 4.91 12.58 1.15
N ASN A 70 5.77 12.39 2.15
CA ASN A 70 7.17 12.85 2.12
C ASN A 70 8.17 11.72 1.83
N ILE A 71 7.68 10.52 1.49
CA ILE A 71 8.54 9.37 1.29
C ILE A 71 8.98 9.33 -0.17
N LEU A 72 10.29 9.36 -0.36
CA LEU A 72 10.89 9.10 -1.67
C LEU A 72 10.86 7.60 -1.94
N PHE A 73 10.55 7.22 -3.17
CA PHE A 73 10.69 5.84 -3.60
C PHE A 73 12.16 5.44 -3.52
N THR A 74 12.47 4.37 -2.78
CA THR A 74 13.83 3.86 -2.65
C THR A 74 13.88 2.37 -2.91
N TYR A 75 15.07 1.86 -3.18
CA TYR A 75 15.31 0.43 -3.36
C TYR A 75 15.76 -0.18 -2.03
N GLY A 76 14.97 -1.12 -1.51
CA GLY A 76 15.38 -2.24 -0.67
C GLY A 76 16.02 -1.93 0.70
N LEU A 77 15.28 -2.21 1.78
CA LEU A 77 15.84 -2.54 3.09
C LEU A 77 15.09 -3.77 3.65
N GLU A 78 15.84 -4.80 4.01
CA GLU A 78 15.33 -6.04 4.61
C GLU A 78 15.34 -5.90 6.14
N TYR A 79 14.16 -5.94 6.76
CA TYR A 79 13.97 -6.03 8.20
C TYR A 79 12.68 -6.80 8.46
N PRO A 80 12.72 -7.94 9.17
CA PRO A 80 11.54 -8.77 9.38
C PRO A 80 10.50 -8.04 10.24
N ILE A 81 9.23 -8.15 9.84
CA ILE A 81 8.13 -7.53 10.58
C ILE A 81 6.91 -8.46 10.70
N ASP A 82 6.41 -8.62 11.92
CA ASP A 82 5.49 -9.70 12.30
C ASP A 82 4.10 -9.74 11.61
N VAL A 83 3.78 -8.84 10.67
CA VAL A 83 2.48 -8.77 9.97
C VAL A 83 2.63 -8.26 8.54
N ARG A 84 1.95 -8.91 7.60
CA ARG A 84 1.75 -8.41 6.21
C ARG A 84 0.56 -7.47 6.15
N ILE A 85 0.72 -6.39 5.38
CA ILE A 85 -0.27 -5.33 5.30
C ILE A 85 -0.55 -5.04 3.83
N LEU A 86 -1.83 -5.03 3.46
CA LEU A 86 -2.31 -4.46 2.21
C LEU A 86 -3.16 -3.23 2.53
N LEU A 87 -2.76 -2.09 1.95
CA LEU A 87 -3.55 -0.87 1.93
C LEU A 87 -4.11 -0.72 0.52
N ASP A 88 -5.42 -0.73 0.42
CA ASP A 88 -6.12 -0.67 -0.86
C ASP A 88 -6.96 0.60 -0.93
N PHE A 89 -6.43 1.59 -1.64
CA PHE A 89 -7.11 2.87 -1.85
C PHE A 89 -7.98 2.78 -3.10
N LYS A 90 -9.27 3.06 -2.96
CA LYS A 90 -10.23 3.05 -4.05
C LYS A 90 -10.80 4.44 -4.25
N HIS A 91 -10.73 4.95 -5.48
CA HIS A 91 -11.31 6.25 -5.79
C HIS A 91 -12.85 6.14 -5.80
N LYS A 92 -13.55 7.08 -5.15
CA LYS A 92 -15.02 7.08 -4.99
C LYS A 92 -15.77 7.22 -6.32
N TYR A 93 -15.23 8.06 -7.21
CA TYR A 93 -15.89 8.44 -8.47
C TYR A 93 -15.26 7.87 -9.75
N LYS A 94 -14.11 7.21 -9.65
CA LYS A 94 -13.37 6.67 -10.80
C LYS A 94 -13.11 5.19 -10.57
N ASN A 95 -12.99 4.44 -11.67
CA ASN A 95 -12.56 3.06 -11.62
C ASN A 95 -11.02 3.01 -11.50
N GLU A 96 -10.55 3.47 -10.35
CA GLU A 96 -9.14 3.63 -10.04
C GLU A 96 -8.85 3.07 -8.65
N THR A 97 -7.79 2.27 -8.55
CA THR A 97 -7.25 1.79 -7.28
C THR A 97 -5.75 2.02 -7.20
N ILE A 98 -5.26 2.32 -6.01
CA ILE A 98 -3.84 2.36 -5.67
C ILE A 98 -3.66 1.40 -4.48
N SER A 99 -2.89 0.35 -4.68
CA SER A 99 -2.68 -0.69 -3.69
C SER A 99 -1.22 -0.70 -3.25
N LEU A 100 -0.98 -0.72 -1.94
CA LEU A 100 0.33 -0.80 -1.32
C LEU A 100 0.41 -2.12 -0.55
N VAL A 101 1.37 -2.97 -0.89
CA VAL A 101 1.60 -4.26 -0.22
C VAL A 101 2.95 -4.31 0.44
N ASN A 102 2.93 -4.63 1.74
CA ASN A 102 4.09 -5.00 2.51
C ASN A 102 4.15 -6.53 2.64
N ASP A 103 5.34 -7.09 2.43
CA ASP A 103 5.58 -8.54 2.45
C ASP A 103 5.79 -9.12 3.84
N GLY A 104 5.87 -8.27 4.87
CA GLY A 104 6.15 -8.65 6.26
C GLY A 104 7.63 -8.94 6.52
N TYR A 105 8.51 -8.69 5.56
CA TYR A 105 9.96 -8.94 5.72
C TYR A 105 10.82 -7.72 5.39
N THR A 106 10.19 -6.67 4.89
CA THR A 106 10.83 -5.42 4.52
C THR A 106 10.07 -4.26 5.11
N LEU A 107 10.72 -3.10 5.23
CA LEU A 107 10.05 -1.82 5.48
C LEU A 107 9.53 -1.20 4.17
N ALA A 108 9.36 -2.01 3.12
CA ALA A 108 8.94 -1.55 1.80
C ALA A 108 7.47 -1.87 1.53
N PHE A 109 6.80 -0.96 0.81
CA PHE A 109 5.53 -1.21 0.17
C PHE A 109 5.73 -1.28 -1.34
N TYR A 110 5.34 -2.40 -1.94
CA TYR A 110 5.17 -2.52 -3.38
C TYR A 110 3.87 -1.83 -3.78
N VAL A 111 3.94 -1.00 -4.81
CA VAL A 111 2.80 -0.16 -5.20
C VAL A 111 2.32 -0.56 -6.59
N GLU A 112 1.02 -0.84 -6.71
CA GLU A 112 0.36 -1.00 -8.00
C GLU A 112 -0.79 -0.01 -8.10
N ARG A 113 -0.93 0.59 -9.27
CA ARG A 113 -2.07 1.41 -9.62
C ARG A 113 -2.84 0.70 -10.71
N ASN A 114 -4.16 0.65 -10.59
CA ASN A 114 -5.03 0.09 -11.60
C ASN A 114 -6.05 1.15 -12.00
N ILE A 115 -6.06 1.49 -13.28
CA ILE A 115 -7.02 2.42 -13.89
C ILE A 115 -7.73 1.65 -15.00
N ASP A 116 -9.05 1.50 -14.89
CA ASP A 116 -9.86 0.83 -15.91
C ASP A 116 -9.36 -0.57 -16.32
N GLY A 117 -8.81 -1.31 -15.35
CA GLY A 117 -8.27 -2.66 -15.55
C GLY A 117 -6.81 -2.70 -16.01
N GLN A 118 -6.20 -1.56 -16.33
CA GLN A 118 -4.80 -1.47 -16.70
C GLN A 118 -3.93 -1.34 -15.46
N ILE A 119 -3.08 -2.35 -15.22
CA ILE A 119 -2.19 -2.40 -14.05
C ILE A 119 -0.85 -1.76 -14.38
N GLU A 120 -0.50 -0.75 -13.60
CA GLU A 120 0.75 -0.01 -13.60
C GLU A 120 1.52 -0.34 -12.32
N LYS A 121 2.70 -0.96 -12.44
CA LYS A 121 3.59 -1.22 -11.31
C LYS A 121 4.47 0.00 -11.08
N LEU A 122 4.37 0.57 -9.88
CA LEU A 122 5.13 1.75 -9.48
C LEU A 122 6.36 1.33 -8.65
N PRO A 123 7.37 2.21 -8.51
CA PRO A 123 8.50 1.93 -7.62
C PRO A 123 8.04 1.63 -6.19
N ALA A 124 8.87 0.90 -5.42
CA ALA A 124 8.56 0.60 -4.02
C ALA A 124 8.82 1.81 -3.11
N ILE A 125 8.08 1.88 -2.00
CA ILE A 125 8.16 2.94 -1.00
C ILE A 125 8.75 2.34 0.26
N VAL A 126 9.91 2.84 0.70
CA VAL A 126 10.50 2.40 1.97
C VAL A 126 10.11 3.38 3.06
N VAL A 127 9.48 2.87 4.11
CA VAL A 127 9.06 3.63 5.28
C VAL A 127 10.09 3.49 6.40
N SER A 128 10.12 4.44 7.33
CA SER A 128 10.90 4.27 8.57
C SER A 128 10.20 3.33 9.56
N ASP A 129 10.94 2.81 10.55
CA ASP A 129 10.36 2.02 11.65
C ASP A 129 9.26 2.78 12.40
N GLU A 130 9.44 4.10 12.60
CA GLU A 130 8.45 4.95 13.25
C GLU A 130 7.14 5.01 12.43
N GLN A 131 7.25 5.25 11.12
CA GLN A 131 6.11 5.29 10.20
C GLN A 131 5.40 3.95 10.14
N TYR A 132 6.16 2.86 10.10
CA TYR A 132 5.60 1.51 10.13
C TYR A 132 4.88 1.19 11.44
N ASN A 133 5.43 1.61 12.59
CA ASN A 133 4.79 1.43 13.89
C ASN A 133 3.49 2.25 14.01
N VAL A 134 3.47 3.47 13.47
CA VAL A 134 2.25 4.28 13.37
C VAL A 134 1.21 3.58 12.50
N LEU A 135 1.63 3.01 11.37
CA LEU A 135 0.77 2.19 10.52
C LEU A 135 0.19 1.02 11.32
N LYS A 136 1.03 0.20 11.99
CA LYS A 136 0.57 -0.88 12.89
C LYS A 136 -0.49 -0.41 13.89
N GLN A 137 -0.28 0.74 14.56
CA GLN A 137 -1.24 1.28 15.52
C GLN A 137 -2.58 1.69 14.89
N LEU A 138 -2.62 2.14 13.63
CA LEU A 138 -3.87 2.36 12.91
C LEU A 138 -4.66 1.05 12.73
N PHE A 139 -3.98 -0.09 12.79
CA PHE A 139 -4.50 -1.42 12.45
C PHE A 139 -4.81 -2.31 13.67
N SER A 140 -4.26 -2.00 14.86
CA SER A 140 -4.38 -2.83 16.08
C SER A 140 -5.59 -2.57 16.99
N ASN A 141 -6.63 -1.84 16.56
CA ASN A 141 -7.82 -1.57 17.39
C ASN A 141 -9.03 -2.41 17.03
#